data_AF-A0A3D4D0Y0-F1
#
_entry.id   AF-A0A3D4D0Y0-F1
#
_cell.length_a   1.000
_cell.length_b   1.000
_cell.length_c   1.000
_cell.angle_alpha   90.00
_cell.angle_beta   90.00
_cell.angle_gamma   90.00
#
_symmetry.space_group_name_H-M   'P 1'
#
loop_
_entity.id
_entity.type
_entity.pdbx_description
1 polymer ?
#
loop_
_entity_poly.entity_id
_entity_poly.type
_entity_poly.pdbx_seq_one_letter_code
_entity_poly.pdbx_strand_id
1 'polypeptide(L)'
;MKLPKSFVIAATALASCMAAAEERHLFILSGQSNMQGLKENTSVLPELKKLLPDADIQHTKYARGGQPIRKWVKTWDQIARKHQLTQQFKDPSEFYDIVLKQAKAK
;
A
#
# COMPACT_ATOMS: atom_id res chain seq x y z
N MET A 1 -36.54 40.72 -8.70
CA MET A 1 -36.45 39.74 -9.81
C MET A 1 -36.17 38.37 -9.20
N LYS A 2 -37.11 37.42 -9.25
CA LYS A 2 -36.97 36.10 -8.58
C LYS A 2 -36.20 35.16 -9.50
N LEU A 3 -35.02 34.70 -9.06
CA LEU A 3 -34.19 33.77 -9.81
C LEU A 3 -34.95 32.45 -10.02
N PRO A 4 -35.04 31.90 -11.25
CA PRO A 4 -35.77 30.68 -11.50
C PRO A 4 -35.12 29.50 -10.76
N LYS A 5 -35.93 28.73 -10.01
CA LYS A 5 -35.49 27.58 -9.20
C LYS A 5 -34.70 26.53 -10.02
N SER A 6 -34.98 26.45 -11.32
CA SER A 6 -34.27 25.58 -12.28
C SER A 6 -32.78 25.92 -12.42
N PHE A 7 -32.40 27.20 -12.25
CA PHE A 7 -31.02 27.66 -12.35
C PHE A 7 -30.19 27.28 -11.12
N VAL A 8 -30.83 27.17 -9.95
CA VAL A 8 -30.20 26.76 -8.69
C VAL A 8 -29.87 25.26 -8.70
N ILE A 9 -30.70 24.43 -9.34
CA ILE A 9 -30.50 22.97 -9.41
C ILE A 9 -29.35 22.60 -10.36
N ALA A 10 -29.16 23.36 -11.44
CA ALA A 10 -28.04 23.12 -12.36
C ALA A 10 -26.68 23.50 -11.75
N ALA A 11 -26.64 24.52 -10.88
CA ALA A 11 -25.41 24.98 -10.23
C ALA A 11 -24.90 24.01 -9.14
N THR A 12 -25.79 23.30 -8.44
CA THR A 12 -25.40 22.30 -7.43
C THR A 12 -24.89 21.00 -8.05
N ALA A 13 -25.40 20.59 -9.22
CA ALA A 13 -24.94 19.38 -9.89
C ALA A 13 -23.52 19.49 -10.46
N LEU A 14 -23.09 20.68 -10.89
CA LEU A 14 -21.74 20.92 -11.41
C LEU A 14 -20.66 20.97 -10.30
N ALA A 15 -21.02 21.33 -9.07
CA ALA A 15 -20.08 21.39 -7.95
C ALA A 15 -19.66 19.99 -7.46
N SER A 16 -20.53 18.98 -7.61
CA SER A 16 -20.24 17.60 -7.21
C SER A 16 -19.22 16.90 -8.11
N CYS A 17 -18.92 17.44 -9.29
CA CYS A 17 -17.93 16.87 -10.22
C CYS A 17 -16.49 17.34 -9.91
N MET A 18 -16.32 18.33 -9.03
CA MET A 18 -15.02 18.88 -8.66
C MET A 18 -14.46 18.27 -7.36
N ALA A 19 -14.92 17.08 -6.98
CA ALA A 19 -14.17 16.25 -6.02
C ALA A 19 -12.83 15.87 -6.67
N ALA A 20 -11.86 16.78 -6.56
CA ALA A 20 -10.47 16.52 -6.88
C ALA A 20 -10.09 15.26 -6.10
N ALA A 21 -9.63 14.22 -6.81
CA ALA A 21 -9.16 13.01 -6.17
C ALA A 21 -8.07 13.41 -5.17
N GLU A 22 -8.34 13.28 -3.87
CA GLU A 22 -7.33 13.52 -2.84
C GLU A 22 -6.11 12.67 -3.15
N GLU A 23 -4.92 13.27 -3.05
CA GLU A 23 -3.66 12.59 -3.32
C GLU A 23 -3.46 11.49 -2.27
N ARG A 24 -3.76 10.24 -2.65
CA ARG A 24 -3.69 9.07 -1.78
C ARG A 24 -2.43 8.25 -2.04
N HIS A 25 -1.71 7.93 -0.97
CA HIS A 25 -0.49 7.11 -1.00
C HIS A 25 -0.64 5.88 -0.11
N LEU A 26 -0.32 4.70 -0.66
CA LEU A 26 -0.26 3.45 0.11
C LEU A 26 1.19 3.03 0.35
N PHE A 27 1.60 2.98 1.62
CA PHE A 27 2.90 2.49 2.05
C PHE A 27 2.82 1.04 2.51
N ILE A 28 3.56 0.14 1.86
CA ILE A 28 3.63 -1.28 2.21
C ILE A 28 4.91 -1.54 2.98
N LEU A 29 4.80 -1.67 4.30
CA LEU A 29 5.91 -1.91 5.21
C LEU A 29 6.13 -3.43 5.37
N SER A 30 6.89 -4.02 4.45
CA SER A 30 7.18 -5.46 4.47
C SER A 30 8.68 -5.79 4.50
N GLY A 31 9.03 -6.92 5.12
CA GLY A 31 10.42 -7.36 5.17
C GLY A 31 10.75 -8.27 6.36
N GLN A 32 12.05 -8.39 6.65
CA GLN A 32 12.58 -9.28 7.68
C GLN A 32 12.72 -8.55 9.05
N SER A 33 13.78 -8.84 9.81
CA SER A 33 13.98 -8.39 11.19
C SER A 33 13.97 -6.86 11.34
N ASN A 34 14.62 -6.12 10.43
CA ASN A 34 14.68 -4.67 10.54
C ASN A 34 13.29 -4.03 10.37
N MET A 35 12.49 -4.51 9.42
CA MET A 35 11.10 -4.03 9.25
C MET A 35 10.20 -4.50 10.40
N GLN A 36 10.44 -5.71 10.93
CA GLN A 36 9.71 -6.21 12.09
C GLN A 36 9.94 -5.33 13.32
N GLY A 37 11.18 -4.89 13.54
CA GLY A 37 11.57 -4.02 14.65
C GLY A 37 11.22 -2.53 14.45
N LEU A 38 10.92 -2.10 13.23
CA LEU A 38 10.53 -0.72 12.95
C LEU A 38 9.27 -0.36 13.75
N LYS A 39 9.22 0.83 14.35
CA LYS A 39 7.99 1.36 14.98
C LYS A 39 7.41 2.47 14.11
N GLU A 40 6.52 2.13 13.17
CA GLU A 40 6.06 3.01 12.10
C GLU A 40 5.40 4.30 12.60
N ASN A 41 4.62 4.22 13.69
CA ASN A 41 3.94 5.36 14.30
C ASN A 41 4.88 6.41 14.90
N THR A 42 6.11 6.01 15.26
CA THR A 42 7.11 6.90 15.86
C THR A 42 8.31 7.12 14.95
N SER A 43 8.25 6.69 13.68
CA SER A 43 9.37 6.81 12.73
C SER A 43 8.89 7.31 11.37
N VAL A 44 8.49 6.39 10.49
CA VAL A 44 8.21 6.71 9.08
C VAL A 44 6.93 7.52 8.92
N LEU A 45 5.84 7.19 9.62
CA LEU A 45 4.55 7.86 9.40
C LEU A 45 4.55 9.35 9.76
N PRO A 46 5.19 9.80 10.88
CA PRO A 46 5.37 11.22 11.14
C PRO A 46 6.12 11.97 10.03
N GLU A 47 7.19 11.38 9.49
CA GLU A 47 7.98 12.03 8.43
C GLU A 47 7.21 12.07 7.11
N LEU A 48 6.44 11.03 6.78
CA LEU A 48 5.57 11.04 5.60
C LEU A 48 4.51 12.15 5.67
N LYS A 49 3.91 12.38 6.85
CA LYS A 49 2.95 13.49 7.04
C LYS A 49 3.58 14.87 6.85
N LYS A 50 4.87 15.02 7.15
CA LYS A 50 5.60 16.29 6.90
C LYS A 50 5.93 16.47 5.43
N LEU A 51 6.29 15.38 4.74
CA LEU A 51 6.69 15.39 3.32
C LEU A 51 5.48 15.50 2.38
N LEU A 52 4.36 14.90 2.76
CA LEU A 52 3.11 14.86 2.01
C LEU A 52 2.00 15.46 2.88
N PRO A 53 2.03 16.79 3.11
CA PRO A 53 0.97 17.46 3.86
C PRO A 53 -0.36 17.28 3.12
N ASP A 54 -1.44 17.11 3.87
CA ASP A 54 -2.81 16.96 3.37
C ASP A 54 -3.10 15.71 2.52
N ALA A 55 -2.09 14.87 2.25
CA ALA A 55 -2.26 13.61 1.55
C ALA A 55 -2.96 12.56 2.42
N ASP A 56 -3.78 11.71 1.80
CA ASP A 56 -4.29 10.52 2.47
C ASP A 56 -3.24 9.41 2.47
N ILE A 57 -2.57 9.25 3.62
CA ILE A 57 -1.50 8.29 3.81
C ILE A 57 -2.07 7.01 4.43
N GLN A 58 -2.24 5.99 3.59
CA GLN A 58 -2.58 4.64 4.00
C GLN A 58 -1.30 3.81 4.20
N HIS A 59 -1.30 2.89 5.17
CA HIS A 59 -0.20 1.94 5.32
C HIS A 59 -0.67 0.58 5.81
N THR A 60 0.08 -0.44 5.44
CA THR A 60 0.02 -1.78 6.03
C THR A 60 1.41 -2.23 6.43
N LYS A 61 1.49 -3.10 7.45
CA LYS A 61 2.75 -3.69 7.88
C LYS A 61 2.63 -5.20 8.07
N TYR A 62 3.51 -5.92 7.39
CA TYR A 62 3.74 -7.34 7.62
C TYR A 62 5.22 -7.67 7.47
N ALA A 63 5.86 -8.03 8.58
CA ALA A 63 7.27 -8.35 8.61
C ALA A 63 7.55 -9.51 9.57
N ARG A 64 8.52 -10.36 9.20
CA ARG A 64 8.89 -11.54 9.99
C ARG A 64 10.39 -11.81 9.91
N GLY A 65 11.08 -11.65 11.03
CA GLY A 65 12.51 -11.93 11.17
C GLY A 65 12.84 -13.41 11.09
N GLY A 66 14.09 -13.72 10.72
CA GLY A 66 14.59 -15.09 10.57
C GLY A 66 13.99 -15.85 9.38
N GLN A 67 13.20 -15.18 8.54
CA GLN A 67 12.56 -15.79 7.38
C GLN A 67 13.30 -15.41 6.09
N PRO A 68 13.39 -16.30 5.10
CA PRO A 68 14.10 -16.01 3.87
C PRO A 68 13.28 -15.10 2.94
N ILE A 69 13.96 -14.22 2.19
CA ILE A 69 13.34 -13.23 1.29
C ILE A 69 12.40 -13.88 0.27
N ARG A 70 12.69 -15.11 -0.17
CA ARG A 70 11.85 -15.87 -1.13
C ARG A 70 10.37 -15.99 -0.72
N LYS A 71 10.04 -15.94 0.58
CA LYS A 71 8.65 -15.98 1.05
C LYS A 71 7.83 -14.75 0.61
N TRP A 72 8.50 -13.66 0.23
CA TRP A 72 7.89 -12.47 -0.36
C TRP A 72 7.95 -12.45 -1.90
N VAL A 73 8.48 -13.48 -2.56
CA VAL A 73 8.70 -13.48 -4.02
C VAL A 73 7.91 -14.61 -4.67
N LYS A 74 6.80 -14.28 -5.34
CA LYS A 74 5.93 -15.25 -6.03
C LYS A 74 6.62 -16.09 -7.10
N THR A 75 7.65 -15.54 -7.73
CA THR A 75 8.35 -16.15 -8.86
C THR A 75 9.67 -16.80 -8.46
N TRP A 76 9.91 -17.02 -7.17
CA TRP A 76 11.18 -17.54 -6.67
C TRP A 76 11.62 -18.83 -7.38
N ASP A 77 10.70 -19.80 -7.55
CA ASP A 77 11.04 -21.06 -8.19
C ASP A 77 11.43 -20.90 -9.67
N GLN A 78 10.87 -19.92 -10.37
CA GLN A 78 11.25 -19.61 -11.75
C GLN A 78 12.67 -19.01 -11.79
N ILE A 79 12.97 -18.09 -10.87
CA ILE A 79 14.30 -17.50 -10.70
C ILE A 79 15.31 -18.60 -10.37
N ALA A 80 15.00 -19.48 -9.41
CA ALA A 80 15.85 -20.58 -9.00
C ALA A 80 16.17 -21.51 -10.18
N ARG A 81 15.17 -21.90 -10.97
CA ARG A 81 15.38 -22.70 -12.19
C ARG A 81 16.24 -21.98 -13.24
N LYS A 82 15.95 -20.71 -13.52
CA LYS A 82 16.71 -19.91 -14.50
C LYS A 82 18.20 -19.84 -14.16
N HIS A 83 18.52 -19.75 -12.88
CA HIS A 83 19.89 -19.65 -12.38
C HIS A 83 20.49 -20.99 -11.93
N GLN A 84 19.82 -22.11 -12.22
CA GLN A 84 20.29 -23.47 -11.90
C GLN A 84 20.62 -23.63 -10.41
N LEU A 85 19.87 -22.94 -9.54
CA LEU A 85 20.03 -23.05 -8.09
C LEU A 85 19.56 -24.44 -7.65
N THR A 86 20.41 -25.15 -6.92
CA THR A 86 20.17 -26.53 -6.47
C THR A 86 19.18 -26.61 -5.30
N GLN A 87 18.94 -25.49 -4.61
CA GLN A 87 18.01 -25.42 -3.49
C GLN A 87 16.58 -25.17 -3.99
N GLN A 88 15.82 -26.25 -4.12
CA GLN A 88 14.37 -26.17 -4.28
C GLN A 88 13.71 -26.10 -2.90
N PHE A 89 12.87 -25.10 -2.69
CA PHE A 89 12.12 -24.95 -1.45
C PHE A 89 10.65 -25.24 -1.74
N LYS A 90 10.06 -26.20 -1.02
CA LYS A 90 8.60 -26.37 -0.99
C LYS A 90 7.96 -25.37 -0.02
N ASP A 91 8.34 -24.11 -0.14
CA ASP A 91 7.82 -23.03 0.68
C ASP A 91 7.13 -22.03 -0.24
N PRO A 92 5.79 -22.02 -0.29
CA PRO A 92 5.05 -21.07 -1.11
C PRO A 92 5.35 -19.63 -0.65
N SER A 93 5.19 -18.67 -1.55
CA SER A 93 5.36 -17.24 -1.28
C SER A 93 4.25 -16.65 -0.39
N GLU A 94 3.98 -17.32 0.72
CA GLU A 94 2.92 -17.10 1.69
C GLU A 94 2.88 -15.64 2.16
N PHE A 95 4.06 -15.04 2.39
CA PHE A 95 4.14 -13.68 2.91
C PHE A 95 3.77 -12.64 1.87
N TYR A 96 4.03 -12.91 0.59
CA TYR A 96 3.55 -12.06 -0.49
C TYR A 96 2.02 -11.97 -0.45
N ASP A 97 1.33 -13.11 -0.32
CA ASP A 97 -0.13 -13.14 -0.32
C ASP A 97 -0.73 -12.49 0.91
N ILE A 98 -0.09 -12.61 2.07
CA ILE A 98 -0.50 -11.88 3.27
C ILE A 98 -0.35 -10.37 3.07
N VAL A 99 0.80 -9.91 2.58
CA VAL A 99 1.04 -8.49 2.28
C VAL A 99 0.02 -7.97 1.28
N LEU A 100 -0.24 -8.71 0.21
CA LEU A 100 -1.21 -8.33 -0.82
C LEU A 100 -2.64 -8.25 -0.27
N LYS A 101 -3.03 -9.21 0.57
CA LYS A 101 -4.35 -9.21 1.22
C LYS A 101 -4.53 -7.97 2.10
N GLN A 102 -3.52 -7.62 2.90
CA GLN A 102 -3.60 -6.45 3.77
C GLN A 102 -3.59 -5.14 2.96
N ALA A 103 -2.77 -5.05 1.92
CA ALA A 103 -2.69 -3.88 1.05
C ALA A 103 -4.03 -3.61 0.35
N LYS A 104 -4.72 -4.65 -0.12
CA LYS A 104 -6.04 -4.55 -0.76
C LYS A 104 -7.19 -4.17 0.19
N ALA A 105 -6.98 -4.27 1.50
CA ALA A 105 -7.97 -3.90 2.51
C ALA A 105 -7.87 -2.44 2.96
N LYS A 106 -7.00 -1.65 2.31
CA LYS A 106 -6.79 -0.22 2.55
C LYS A 106 -7.52 0.62 1.52
#